data_AF-A0A0R2EPS0-F1
#
_entry.id   AF-A0A0R2EPS0-F1
#
_cell.length_a   1.000
_cell.length_b   1.000
_cell.length_c   1.000
_cell.angle_alpha   90.00
_cell.angle_beta   90.00
_cell.angle_gamma   90.00
#
_symmetry.space_group_name_H-M   'P 1'
#
loop_
_entity.id
_entity.type
_entity.pdbx_description
1 polymer ?
#
loop_
_entity_poly.entity_id
_entity_poly.type
_entity_poly.pdbx_seq_one_letter_code
_entity_poly.pdbx_strand_id
1 'polypeptide(L)'
;MINANTRIEAVIMDQLTESQLLKQLNQYSQEMEQFSRDTREFALAVKAYNQLLDPLNVRDELRLVNQLGRPLTNAELAKLILAARDGKDVFQALIE
;
A
#
# COMPACT_ATOMS: atom_id res chain seq x y z
N MET A 1 -25.18 -7.09 14.93
CA MET A 1 -25.24 -5.68 14.47
C MET A 1 -23.92 -5.38 13.80
N ILE A 2 -23.88 -5.34 12.46
CA ILE A 2 -22.64 -5.04 11.72
C ILE A 2 -22.51 -3.51 11.65
N ASN A 3 -21.43 -2.99 12.22
CA ASN A 3 -21.19 -1.57 12.41
C ASN A 3 -21.12 -0.87 11.05
N ALA A 4 -21.97 0.14 10.82
CA ALA A 4 -22.01 0.90 9.57
C ALA A 4 -20.67 1.61 9.28
N ASN A 5 -19.90 1.94 10.32
CA ASN A 5 -18.58 2.56 10.19
C ASN A 5 -17.55 1.66 9.48
N THR A 6 -17.61 0.34 9.70
CA THR A 6 -16.66 -0.60 9.08
C THR A 6 -16.90 -0.76 7.58
N ARG A 7 -18.14 -0.58 7.11
CA ARG A 7 -18.45 -0.60 5.68
C ARG A 7 -17.97 0.66 4.96
N ILE A 8 -17.98 1.81 5.62
CA ILE A 8 -17.52 3.08 5.01
C ILE A 8 -15.99 3.07 4.84
N GLU A 9 -15.24 2.58 5.82
CA GLU A 9 -13.77 2.48 5.72
C GLU A 9 -13.32 1.57 4.56
N ALA A 10 -14.01 0.44 4.36
CA ALA A 10 -13.72 -0.47 3.25
C ALA A 10 -14.07 0.11 1.87
N VAL A 11 -15.18 0.84 1.75
CA VAL A 11 -15.62 1.48 0.48
C VAL A 11 -14.67 2.62 0.09
N ILE A 12 -14.08 3.34 1.04
CA ILE A 12 -13.12 4.40 0.75
C ILE A 12 -11.80 3.81 0.22
N MET A 13 -11.35 2.66 0.72
CA MET A 13 -10.14 2.02 0.22
C MET A 13 -10.28 1.57 -1.24
N ASP A 14 -11.47 1.15 -1.68
CA ASP A 14 -11.72 0.63 -3.04
C ASP A 14 -11.76 1.73 -4.13
N GLN A 15 -11.75 3.02 -3.76
CA GLN A 15 -11.85 4.14 -4.69
C GLN A 15 -10.63 5.06 -4.71
N LEU A 16 -9.52 4.66 -4.08
CA LEU A 16 -8.32 5.50 -4.05
C LEU A 16 -7.67 5.58 -5.43
N THR A 17 -7.46 6.81 -5.91
CA THR A 17 -6.63 7.07 -7.09
C THR A 17 -5.16 6.79 -6.79
N GLU A 18 -4.34 6.58 -7.83
CA GLU A 18 -2.89 6.40 -7.68
C GLU A 18 -2.25 7.54 -6.86
N SER A 19 -2.64 8.79 -7.13
CA SER A 19 -2.16 9.97 -6.39
C SER A 19 -2.55 9.96 -4.91
N GLN A 20 -3.73 9.43 -4.56
CA GLN A 20 -4.16 9.30 -3.18
C GLN A 20 -3.42 8.18 -2.46
N LEU A 21 -3.23 7.03 -3.14
CA LEU A 21 -2.41 5.93 -2.64
C LEU A 21 -0.99 6.39 -2.35
N LEU A 22 -0.35 7.08 -3.31
CA LEU A 22 0.99 7.63 -3.14
C LEU A 22 1.07 8.58 -1.94
N LYS A 23 0.08 9.47 -1.78
CA LYS A 23 0.04 10.40 -0.65
C LYS A 23 -0.04 9.64 0.68
N GLN A 24 -0.88 8.60 0.78
CA GLN A 24 -1.03 7.82 2.01
C GLN A 24 0.22 6.98 2.31
N LEU A 25 0.80 6.32 1.30
CA LEU A 25 2.05 5.57 1.44
C LEU A 25 3.19 6.46 1.94
N ASN A 26 3.33 7.67 1.39
CA ASN A 26 4.32 8.64 1.85
C ASN A 26 4.06 9.10 3.28
N GLN A 27 2.79 9.38 3.62
CA GLN A 27 2.43 9.78 4.98
C GLN A 27 2.82 8.70 5.99
N TYR A 28 2.42 7.44 5.76
CA TYR A 28 2.74 6.37 6.71
C TYR A 28 4.23 6.04 6.75
N SER A 29 4.94 6.16 5.62
CA SER A 29 6.41 6.02 5.61
C SER A 29 7.07 7.07 6.50
N GLN A 30 6.64 8.32 6.37
CA GLN A 30 7.13 9.42 7.21
C GLN A 30 6.79 9.22 8.69
N GLU A 31 5.57 8.77 9.01
CA GLU A 31 5.17 8.45 10.39
C GLU A 31 6.05 7.33 10.97
N MET A 32 6.34 6.28 10.20
CA MET A 32 7.24 5.19 10.62
C MET A 32 8.70 5.64 10.80
N GLU A 33 9.14 6.66 10.08
CA GLU A 33 10.47 7.26 10.26
C GLU A 33 10.52 8.20 11.49
N GLN A 34 9.43 8.89 11.79
CA GLN A 34 9.36 9.89 12.85
C GLN A 34 9.15 9.27 14.23
N PHE A 35 8.34 8.21 14.34
CA PHE A 35 8.00 7.59 15.61
C PHE A 35 8.94 6.44 15.97
N SER A 36 9.27 6.30 17.26
CA SER A 36 10.03 5.15 17.75
C SER A 36 9.23 3.86 17.58
N ARG A 37 9.93 2.74 17.33
CA ARG A 37 9.32 1.44 17.01
C ARG A 37 8.41 0.86 18.09
N ASP A 38 8.57 1.31 19.33
CA ASP A 38 7.83 0.89 20.51
C ASP A 38 6.57 1.72 20.79
N THR A 39 6.31 2.77 20.00
CA THR A 39 5.13 3.60 20.20
C THR A 39 3.88 3.02 19.53
N ARG A 40 2.72 3.44 20.03
CA ARG A 40 1.44 3.08 19.44
C ARG A 40 1.30 3.66 18.03
N GLU A 41 1.82 4.87 17.81
CA GLU A 41 1.78 5.58 16.53
C GLU A 41 2.53 4.82 15.46
N PHE A 42 3.74 4.32 15.76
CA PHE A 42 4.49 3.47 14.83
C PHE A 42 3.70 2.19 14.48
N ALA A 43 3.14 1.52 15.49
CA ALA A 43 2.35 0.30 15.26
C ALA A 43 1.09 0.56 14.41
N LEU A 44 0.43 1.71 14.60
CA LEU A 44 -0.72 2.13 13.79
C LEU A 44 -0.30 2.46 12.35
N ALA A 45 0.81 3.16 12.16
CA ALA A 45 1.34 3.50 10.83
C ALA A 45 1.74 2.23 10.05
N VAL A 46 2.44 1.29 10.68
CA VAL A 46 2.79 -0.02 10.08
C VAL A 46 1.53 -0.77 9.68
N LYS A 47 0.52 -0.81 10.56
CA LYS A 47 -0.74 -1.50 10.27
C LYS A 47 -1.46 -0.89 9.07
N ALA A 48 -1.57 0.45 9.04
CA ALA A 48 -2.24 1.15 7.95
C ALA A 48 -1.47 1.01 6.63
N TYR A 49 -0.14 1.08 6.67
CA TYR A 49 0.73 0.83 5.51
C TYR A 49 0.51 -0.58 4.95
N ASN A 50 0.55 -1.61 5.80
CA ASN A 50 0.31 -2.99 5.37
C ASN A 50 -1.10 -3.22 4.83
N GLN A 51 -2.11 -2.51 5.35
CA GLN A 51 -3.47 -2.57 4.80
C GLN A 51 -3.56 -2.01 3.39
N LEU A 52 -2.75 -1.00 3.03
CA LEU A 52 -2.69 -0.51 1.65
C LEU A 52 -2.04 -1.53 0.71
N LEU A 53 -1.08 -2.31 1.22
CA LEU A 53 -0.38 -3.35 0.46
C LEU A 53 -1.17 -4.66 0.35
N ASP A 54 -2.26 -4.84 1.09
CA ASP A 54 -3.06 -6.08 1.11
C ASP A 54 -3.46 -6.62 -0.28
N PRO A 55 -3.79 -5.78 -1.29
CA PRO A 55 -4.06 -6.26 -2.65
C PRO A 55 -2.84 -6.86 -3.35
N LEU A 56 -1.62 -6.50 -2.93
CA LEU A 56 -0.38 -7.02 -3.50
C LEU A 56 -0.07 -8.41 -2.95
N ASN A 57 0.17 -9.34 -3.86
CA ASN A 57 0.73 -10.63 -3.50
C ASN A 57 2.22 -10.46 -3.14
N VAL A 58 2.59 -10.88 -1.93
CA VAL A 58 3.98 -10.86 -1.44
C VAL A 58 4.95 -11.57 -2.41
N ARG A 59 4.50 -12.61 -3.14
CA ARG A 59 5.34 -13.28 -4.15
C ARG A 59 5.65 -12.38 -5.34
N ASP A 60 4.69 -11.59 -5.78
CA ASP A 60 4.88 -10.67 -6.90
C ASP A 60 5.78 -9.51 -6.49
N GLU A 61 5.60 -8.98 -5.27
CA GLU A 61 6.49 -7.97 -4.69
C GLU A 61 7.94 -8.48 -4.62
N LEU A 62 8.16 -9.67 -4.04
CA LEU A 62 9.51 -10.26 -3.95
C LEU A 62 10.13 -10.50 -5.33
N ARG A 63 9.34 -10.96 -6.30
CA ARG A 63 9.81 -11.15 -7.68
C ARG A 63 10.23 -9.82 -8.31
N LEU A 64 9.47 -8.74 -8.10
CA LEU A 64 9.80 -7.39 -8.59
C LEU A 64 11.07 -6.85 -7.94
N VAL A 65 11.19 -6.92 -6.62
CA VAL A 65 12.38 -6.46 -5.88
C VAL A 65 13.63 -7.20 -6.37
N ASN A 66 13.54 -8.51 -6.59
CA ASN A 66 14.65 -9.31 -7.11
C ASN A 66 15.03 -8.94 -8.55
N GLN A 67 14.06 -8.62 -9.40
CA GLN A 67 14.32 -8.20 -10.79
C GLN A 67 14.91 -6.79 -10.88
N LEU A 68 14.41 -5.86 -10.06
CA LEU A 68 14.89 -4.47 -10.01
C LEU A 68 16.24 -4.34 -9.30
N GLY A 69 16.60 -5.31 -8.44
CA GLY A 69 17.81 -5.25 -7.62
C GLY A 69 17.76 -4.16 -6.54
N ARG A 70 16.57 -3.62 -6.26
CA ARG A 70 16.33 -2.57 -5.25
C ARG A 70 14.90 -2.65 -4.69
N PRO A 71 14.64 -2.06 -3.51
CA PRO A 71 13.28 -1.90 -3.01
C PRO A 71 12.40 -1.07 -3.96
N LEU A 72 11.10 -1.34 -3.90
CA LEU A 72 10.08 -0.54 -4.60
C LEU A 72 9.90 0.80 -3.89
N THR A 73 9.75 1.86 -4.68
CA THR A 73 9.39 3.19 -4.17
C THR A 73 7.89 3.25 -3.89
N ASN A 74 7.45 4.21 -3.06
CA ASN A 74 6.02 4.41 -2.79
C ASN A 74 5.21 4.73 -4.07
N ALA A 75 5.82 5.36 -5.08
CA ALA A 75 5.19 5.60 -6.37
C ALA A 75 4.95 4.29 -7.15
N GLU A 76 5.95 3.42 -7.16
CA GLU A 76 5.84 2.09 -7.78
C GLU A 76 4.82 1.22 -7.04
N LEU A 77 4.82 1.25 -5.70
CA LEU A 77 3.82 0.55 -4.88
C LEU A 77 2.40 1.06 -5.17
N ALA A 78 2.19 2.37 -5.30
CA ALA A 78 0.88 2.93 -5.63
C ALA A 78 0.34 2.39 -6.97
N LYS A 79 1.18 2.34 -8.00
CA LYS A 79 0.84 1.75 -9.31
C LYS A 79 0.48 0.27 -9.19
N LEU A 80 1.32 -0.49 -8.47
CA LEU A 80 1.13 -1.92 -8.29
C LEU A 80 -0.17 -2.23 -7.54
N ILE A 81 -0.46 -1.49 -6.46
CA ILE A 81 -1.68 -1.66 -5.65
C ILE A 81 -2.91 -1.43 -6.52
N LEU A 82 -2.90 -0.39 -7.35
CA LEU A 82 -4.01 -0.09 -8.27
C LEU A 82 -4.17 -1.20 -9.32
N ALA A 83 -3.07 -1.66 -9.92
CA ALA A 83 -3.10 -2.75 -10.89
C ALA A 83 -3.65 -4.05 -10.27
N ALA A 84 -3.22 -4.38 -9.05
CA ALA A 84 -3.70 -5.57 -8.34
C ALA A 84 -5.21 -5.50 -8.01
N ARG A 85 -5.71 -4.32 -7.62
CA ARG A 85 -7.15 -4.10 -7.38
C ARG A 85 -7.98 -4.26 -8.64
N ASP A 86 -7.47 -3.78 -9.77
CA ASP A 86 -8.10 -3.95 -11.09
C ASP A 86 -8.00 -5.38 -11.64
N GLY A 87 -7.31 -6.30 -10.93
CA GLY A 87 -7.03 -7.65 -11.41
C GLY A 87 -6.08 -7.69 -12.61
N LYS A 88 -5.30 -6.63 -12.82
CA LYS A 88 -4.30 -6.51 -13.89
C LYS A 88 -2.98 -7.14 -13.46
N ASP A 89 -2.16 -7.47 -14.45
CA ASP A 89 -0.79 -7.92 -14.20
C ASP A 89 0.04 -6.75 -13.62
N VAL A 90 0.45 -6.92 -12.37
CA VAL A 90 1.26 -5.94 -11.64
C VAL A 90 2.64 -5.73 -12.29
N PHE A 91 3.18 -6.70 -13.02
CA PHE A 91 4.45 -6.54 -13.74
C PHE A 91 4.30 -5.62 -14.94
N GLN A 92 3.22 -5.78 -15.70
CA GLN A 92 2.93 -4.93 -16.84
C GLN A 92 2.74 -3.47 -16.40
N ALA A 93 2.09 -3.25 -15.26
CA ALA A 93 1.80 -1.91 -14.72
C ALA A 93 3.04 -1.09 -14.30
N LEU A 94 4.21 -1.71 -14.14
CA LEU A 94 5.46 -0.98 -13.88
C LEU A 94 6.22 -0.57 -15.14
N ILE A 95 5.91 -1.22 -16.27
CA ILE A 95 6.60 -1.03 -17.55
C ILE A 95 5.86 -0.03 -18.44
N GLU A 96 4.54 0.11 -18.24
CA GLU A 96 3.67 1.12 -18.87
C GLU A 96 3.80 2.53 -18.25
#